data_AF-A0A2A5YFP9-F1
#
_entry.id   AF-A0A2A5YFP9-F1
#
_cell.length_a   1.000
_cell.length_b   1.000
_cell.length_c   1.000
_cell.angle_alpha   90.00
_cell.angle_beta   90.00
_cell.angle_gamma   90.00
#
_symmetry.space_group_name_H-M   'P 1'
#
loop_
_entity.id
_entity.type
_entity.pdbx_description
1 polymer ?
#
loop_
_entity_poly.entity_id
_entity_poly.type
_entity_poly.pdbx_seq_one_letter_code
_entity_poly.pdbx_strand_id
1 'polypeptide(L)'
;KLGPIADFGLNLEENLIPVDTERFETSEPSIFAIGDINHYPGKLKLILSGFHEAALMAHAAHGIVHPDKKIRFQYTTSSSSLQQKLGVA
;
A
#
# COMPACT_ATOMS: atom_id res chain seq x y z
N LYS A 1 15.98 -13.00 7.62
CA LYS A 1 15.11 -13.63 8.65
C LYS A 1 13.90 -12.71 8.85
N LEU A 2 12.69 -13.25 8.82
CA LEU A 2 11.42 -12.49 8.86
C LEU A 2 11.16 -11.74 10.17
N GLY A 3 11.93 -12.00 11.23
CA GLY A 3 11.70 -11.39 12.53
C GLY A 3 10.29 -11.73 13.06
N PRO A 4 9.66 -10.82 13.81
CA PRO A 4 8.32 -11.05 14.39
C PRO A 4 7.21 -11.32 13.38
N ILE A 5 7.40 -10.94 12.11
CA ILE A 5 6.39 -11.11 11.05
C ILE A 5 6.04 -12.59 10.83
N ALA A 6 6.99 -13.50 11.08
CA ALA A 6 6.75 -14.94 10.99
C ALA A 6 5.66 -15.44 11.96
N ASP A 7 5.45 -14.72 13.07
CA ASP A 7 4.51 -15.10 14.12
C ASP A 7 3.16 -14.36 14.00
N PHE A 8 2.97 -13.52 12.98
CA PHE A 8 1.76 -12.71 12.81
C PHE A 8 0.57 -13.49 12.22
N GLY A 9 0.76 -14.78 11.91
CA GLY A 9 -0.29 -15.62 11.32
C GLY A 9 -0.63 -15.28 9.86
N LEU A 10 0.22 -14.48 9.19
CA LEU A 10 0.06 -14.15 7.79
C LEU A 10 0.43 -15.35 6.90
N ASN A 11 -0.28 -15.51 5.79
CA ASN A 11 0.12 -16.48 4.78
C ASN A 11 1.46 -16.07 4.15
N LEU A 12 2.43 -16.98 4.13
CA LEU A 12 3.77 -16.73 3.61
C LEU A 12 4.11 -17.72 2.51
N GLU A 13 4.59 -17.20 1.38
CA GLU A 13 5.18 -17.98 0.30
C GLU A 13 6.67 -17.65 0.23
N GLU A 14 7.54 -18.65 0.45
CA GLU A 14 9.00 -18.47 0.45
C GLU A 14 9.53 -17.33 1.35
N ASN A 15 8.85 -17.07 2.47
CA ASN A 15 9.12 -15.96 3.39
C ASN A 15 8.74 -14.56 2.86
N LEU A 16 7.87 -14.48 1.87
CA LEU A 16 7.25 -13.25 1.39
C LEU A 16 5.74 -13.31 1.61
N ILE A 17 5.11 -12.15 1.70
CA ILE A 17 3.67 -12.03 1.90
C ILE A 17 2.98 -11.90 0.54
N PRO A 18 2.20 -12.88 0.08
CA PRO A 18 1.41 -12.74 -1.15
C PRO A 18 0.39 -11.62 -1.01
N VAL A 19 0.23 -10.82 -2.07
CA VAL A 19 -0.73 -9.70 -2.10
C VAL A 19 -1.46 -9.64 -3.44
N ASP A 20 -2.61 -8.98 -3.44
CA ASP A 20 -3.26 -8.58 -4.69
C ASP A 20 -2.52 -7.39 -5.35
N THR A 21 -2.70 -7.19 -6.65
CA THR A 21 -2.01 -6.13 -7.40
C THR A 21 -2.83 -4.85 -7.60
N GLU A 22 -4.09 -4.83 -7.16
CA GLU A 22 -4.95 -3.64 -7.20
C GLU A 22 -4.75 -2.76 -5.95
N ARG A 23 -4.50 -3.39 -4.80
CA ARG A 23 -4.48 -2.76 -3.47
C ARG A 23 -3.24 -3.10 -2.66
N PHE A 24 -2.54 -4.19 -3.00
CA PHE A 24 -1.45 -4.75 -2.20
C PHE A 24 -1.89 -5.17 -0.79
N GLU A 25 -3.13 -5.64 -0.70
CA GLU A 25 -3.76 -6.22 0.48
C GLU A 25 -3.36 -7.70 0.59
N THR A 26 -3.17 -8.16 1.82
CA THR A 26 -2.85 -9.57 2.10
C THR A 26 -4.13 -10.41 2.11
N SER A 27 -4.01 -11.71 2.42
CA SER A 27 -5.19 -12.55 2.68
C SER A 27 -5.99 -12.10 3.91
N GLU A 28 -5.36 -11.38 4.84
CA GLU A 28 -6.01 -10.79 6.00
C GLU A 28 -6.55 -9.38 5.66
N PRO A 29 -7.87 -9.15 5.76
CA PRO A 29 -8.47 -7.88 5.41
C PRO A 29 -7.89 -6.71 6.20
N SER A 30 -7.72 -5.57 5.55
CA SER A 30 -7.13 -4.34 6.09
C SER A 30 -5.65 -4.44 6.50
N ILE A 31 -4.99 -5.57 6.25
CA ILE A 31 -3.54 -5.72 6.38
C ILE A 31 -2.94 -5.68 4.97
N PHE A 32 -1.95 -4.81 4.78
CA PHE A 32 -1.28 -4.59 3.50
C PHE A 32 0.21 -4.88 3.61
N ALA A 33 0.83 -5.29 2.49
CA ALA A 33 2.27 -5.48 2.42
C ALA A 33 2.83 -4.85 1.13
N ILE A 34 3.83 -3.99 1.27
CA ILE A 34 4.48 -3.26 0.17
C ILE A 34 6.01 -3.37 0.26
N GLY A 35 6.70 -3.15 -0.84
CA GLY A 35 8.16 -3.22 -0.91
C GLY A 35 8.68 -4.66 -0.94
N ASP A 36 9.90 -4.87 -0.49
CA ASP A 36 10.62 -6.14 -0.69
C ASP A 36 10.07 -7.34 0.09
N ILE A 37 9.13 -7.10 1.01
CA ILE A 37 8.50 -8.13 1.85
C ILE A 37 7.33 -8.84 1.15
N ASN A 38 6.74 -8.26 0.10
CA ASN A 38 5.57 -8.83 -0.56
C ASN A 38 5.94 -9.68 -1.79
N HIS A 39 4.95 -10.42 -2.30
CA HIS A 39 5.05 -11.21 -3.51
C HIS A 39 3.78 -11.07 -4.37
N TYR A 40 3.98 -11.01 -5.69
CA TYR A 40 2.96 -11.14 -6.73
C TYR A 40 3.65 -11.48 -8.06
N PRO A 41 2.93 -12.02 -9.07
CA PRO A 41 3.52 -12.36 -10.36
C PRO A 41 4.22 -11.16 -11.02
N GLY A 42 5.50 -11.31 -11.33
CA GLY A 42 6.31 -10.26 -11.95
C GLY A 42 6.93 -9.23 -10.98
N LYS A 43 6.84 -9.46 -9.66
CA LYS A 43 7.47 -8.59 -8.65
C LYS A 43 8.97 -8.40 -8.90
N LEU A 44 9.40 -7.14 -8.90
CA LEU A 44 10.80 -6.74 -8.83
C LEU A 44 11.07 -6.05 -7.48
N LYS A 45 12.16 -6.42 -6.81
CA LYS A 45 12.60 -5.83 -5.53
C LYS A 45 13.35 -4.53 -5.79
N LEU A 46 12.58 -3.50 -6.13
CA LEU A 46 13.08 -2.19 -6.51
C LEU A 46 12.34 -1.11 -5.73
N ILE A 47 13.07 -0.05 -5.37
CA ILE A 47 12.52 1.11 -4.65
C ILE A 47 11.31 1.70 -5.40
N LEU A 48 11.40 1.83 -6.73
CA LEU A 48 10.30 2.36 -7.55
C LEU A 48 9.02 1.51 -7.50
N SER A 49 9.13 0.20 -7.27
CA SER A 49 8.00 -0.72 -7.18
C SER A 49 7.30 -0.47 -5.84
N GLY A 50 8.07 -0.37 -4.76
CA GLY A 50 7.55 0.01 -3.44
C GLY A 50 6.80 1.35 -3.43
N PHE A 51 7.25 2.34 -4.20
CA PHE A 51 6.52 3.62 -4.34
C PHE A 51 5.18 3.48 -5.07
N HIS A 52 5.15 2.72 -6.17
CA HIS A 52 3.89 2.41 -6.87
C HIS A 52 2.93 1.64 -5.95
N GLU A 53 3.47 0.67 -5.21
CA GLU A 53 2.70 -0.15 -4.27
C GLU A 53 2.10 0.66 -3.14
N ALA A 54 2.90 1.56 -2.54
CA ALA A 54 2.44 2.47 -1.50
C ALA A 54 1.28 3.37 -1.98
N ALA A 55 1.32 3.81 -3.24
CA ALA A 55 0.30 4.69 -3.81
C ALA A 55 -1.07 3.99 -3.91
N LEU A 56 -1.12 2.74 -4.39
CA LEU A 56 -2.36 1.97 -4.47
C LEU A 56 -2.84 1.54 -3.08
N MET A 57 -1.93 1.10 -2.22
CA MET A 57 -2.26 0.72 -0.84
C MET A 57 -2.91 1.87 -0.06
N ALA A 58 -2.35 3.09 -0.14
CA ALA A 58 -2.91 4.25 0.53
C ALA A 58 -4.32 4.60 0.04
N HIS A 59 -4.60 4.35 -1.25
CA HIS A 59 -5.94 4.54 -1.82
C HIS A 59 -6.96 3.56 -1.23
N ALA A 60 -6.60 2.28 -1.13
CA ALA A 60 -7.43 1.25 -0.51
C ALA A 60 -7.64 1.52 0.99
N ALA A 61 -6.55 1.80 1.72
CA ALA A 61 -6.57 2.05 3.16
C ALA A 61 -7.44 3.26 3.53
N HIS A 62 -7.51 4.30 2.69
CA HIS A 62 -8.37 5.45 2.94
C HIS A 62 -9.86 5.06 3.07
N GLY A 63 -10.35 4.10 2.28
CA GLY A 63 -11.73 3.62 2.38
C GLY A 63 -12.05 2.95 3.72
N ILE A 64 -11.04 2.32 4.35
CA ILE A 64 -11.15 1.68 5.66
C ILE A 64 -11.12 2.73 6.77
N VAL A 65 -10.20 3.69 6.68
CA VAL A 65 -10.02 4.73 7.71
C VAL A 65 -11.13 5.79 7.65
N HIS A 66 -11.70 6.03 6.48
CA HIS A 66 -12.74 7.04 6.25
C HIS A 66 -13.90 6.49 5.41
N PRO A 67 -14.72 5.56 5.96
CA PRO A 67 -15.75 4.86 5.21
C PRO A 67 -16.81 5.78 4.60
N ASP A 68 -17.11 6.90 5.26
CA ASP A 68 -18.11 7.88 4.79
C ASP A 68 -17.57 8.88 3.76
N LYS A 69 -16.27 8.83 3.43
CA LYS A 69 -15.62 9.79 2.53
C LYS A 69 -15.23 9.13 1.22
N LYS A 70 -15.85 9.57 0.13
CA LYS A 70 -15.41 9.22 -1.23
C LYS A 70 -14.10 9.94 -1.56
N ILE A 71 -13.13 9.20 -2.11
CA ILE A 71 -11.87 9.78 -2.56
C ILE A 71 -12.11 10.51 -3.87
N ARG A 72 -11.81 11.81 -3.89
CA ARG A 72 -11.71 12.59 -5.13
C ARG A 72 -10.25 12.63 -5.57
N PHE A 73 -9.94 11.95 -6.67
CA PHE A 73 -8.59 11.97 -7.25
C PHE A 73 -8.22 13.38 -7.70
N GLN A 74 -7.01 13.80 -7.32
CA GLN A 74 -6.50 15.15 -7.53
C GLN A 74 -4.99 15.08 -7.80
N TYR A 75 -4.50 15.95 -8.68
CA TYR A 75 -3.08 16.07 -8.95
C TYR A 75 -2.45 17.11 -8.00
N THR A 76 -1.27 16.79 -7.46
CA THR A 76 -0.54 17.67 -6.53
C THR A 76 -0.14 19.01 -7.16
N THR A 77 0.05 19.05 -8.48
CA THR A 77 0.45 20.25 -9.22
C THR A 77 -0.65 21.31 -9.34
N SER A 78 -1.93 20.92 -9.30
CA SER A 78 -3.06 21.82 -9.56
C SER A 78 -4.09 21.90 -8.43
N SER A 79 -4.02 21.01 -7.44
CA SER A 79 -4.93 21.04 -6.30
C SER A 79 -4.39 21.91 -5.16
N SER A 80 -5.05 23.05 -4.93
CA SER A 80 -4.78 23.90 -3.75
C SER A 80 -5.02 23.15 -2.43
N SER A 81 -5.99 22.23 -2.40
CA SER A 81 -6.25 21.41 -1.21
C SER A 81 -5.08 20.48 -0.88
N LEU A 82 -4.44 19.89 -1.88
CA LEU A 82 -3.25 19.06 -1.68
C LEU A 82 -2.01 19.91 -1.35
N GLN A 83 -1.83 21.05 -2.02
CA GLN A 83 -0.73 21.99 -1.74
C GLN A 83 -0.77 22.49 -0.29
N GLN A 84 -1.97 22.81 0.22
CA GLN A 84 -2.17 23.18 1.63
C GLN A 84 -1.73 22.05 2.59
N LYS A 85 -2.05 20.78 2.28
CA LYS A 85 -1.61 19.62 3.09
C LYS A 85 -0.09 19.44 3.05
N LEU A 86 0.56 19.82 1.94
CA LEU A 86 2.01 19.78 1.78
C LEU A 86 2.71 21.00 2.41
N GLY A 87 1.97 21.98 2.91
CA GLY A 87 2.54 23.24 3.43
C GLY A 87 3.13 24.15 2.34
N VAL A 88 2.73 23.95 1.09
CA VAL A 88 3.13 24.79 -0.04
C VAL A 88 2.06 25.86 -0.22
N ALA A 89 2.42 27.12 0.02
CA ALA A 89 1.56 28.29 -0.14
C ALA A 89 1.33 28.65 -1.60
#